data_AF-A0A4U7D5A3-F1
#
_entry.id   AF-A0A4U7D5A3-F1
#
_cell.length_a   1.000
_cell.length_b   1.000
_cell.length_c   1.000
_cell.angle_alpha   90.00
_cell.angle_beta   90.00
_cell.angle_gamma   90.00
#
_symmetry.space_group_name_H-M   'P 1'
#
loop_
_entity.id
_entity.type
_entity.pdbx_description
1 polymer ?
#
loop_
_entity_poly.entity_id
_entity_poly.type
_entity_poly.pdbx_seq_one_letter_code
_entity_poly.pdbx_strand_id
1 'polypeptide(L)' 'SNLADNIVFLRHVEYRGEMRKVIGTLKMRTSDFERSLRELEITADGIRVGEPLPQLRGILTGTPDWNEDAGGT' A
#
# COMPACT_ATOMS: atom_id res chain seq x y z
N SER A 1 -4.44 -22.81 6.31
CA SER A 1 -5.15 -21.74 5.59
C SER A 1 -4.94 -21.87 4.10
N ASN A 2 -5.95 -22.21 3.30
CA ASN A 2 -5.89 -22.12 1.83
C ASN A 2 -7.31 -22.11 1.22
N LEU A 3 -8.10 -21.09 1.56
CA LEU A 3 -9.38 -20.82 0.86
C LEU A 3 -9.22 -19.74 -0.21
N ALA A 4 -8.37 -18.74 0.03
CA ALA A 4 -8.17 -17.63 -0.88
C ALA A 4 -7.02 -17.90 -1.85
N ASP A 5 -7.30 -17.75 -3.15
CA ASP A 5 -6.31 -17.81 -4.21
C ASP A 5 -5.53 -16.49 -4.34
N ASN A 6 -6.23 -15.36 -4.22
CA ASN A 6 -5.66 -14.01 -4.24
C ASN A 6 -6.04 -13.25 -2.97
N ILE A 7 -5.08 -12.53 -2.39
CA ILE A 7 -5.27 -11.73 -1.19
C ILE A 7 -4.72 -10.33 -1.45
N VAL A 8 -5.63 -9.37 -1.50
CA VAL A 8 -5.33 -7.93 -1.59
C VAL A 8 -5.78 -7.30 -0.28
N PHE A 9 -5.03 -6.32 0.21
CA PHE A 9 -5.39 -5.56 1.40
C PHE A 9 -5.50 -4.07 1.08
N LEU A 10 -6.34 -3.40 1.86
CA LEU A 10 -6.55 -1.96 1.84
C LEU A 10 -6.34 -1.46 3.26
N ARG A 11 -5.51 -0.43 3.44
CA ARG A 11 -5.27 0.15 4.76
C ARG A 11 -5.32 1.67 4.70
N HIS A 12 -5.93 2.27 5.72
CA HIS A 12 -5.82 3.70 5.95
C HIS A 12 -4.54 3.97 6.74
N VAL A 13 -3.78 4.97 6.32
CA VAL A 13 -2.58 5.45 6.99
C VAL A 13 -2.66 6.95 7.12
N GLU A 14 -2.22 7.49 8.24
CA GLU A 14 -2.02 8.93 8.40
C GLU A 14 -0.60 9.28 7.94
N TYR A 15 -0.47 10.28 7.09
CA TYR A 15 0.81 10.83 6.69
C TYR A 15 0.70 12.34 6.54
N ARG A 16 1.57 13.09 7.23
CA ARG A 16 1.59 14.57 7.23
C ARG A 16 0.21 15.19 7.52
N GLY A 17 -0.55 14.60 8.46
CA GLY A 17 -1.89 15.06 8.83
C GLY A 17 -2.98 14.74 7.81
N GLU A 18 -2.68 13.96 6.77
CA GLU A 18 -3.64 13.51 5.76
C GLU A 18 -3.89 12.01 5.89
N MET A 19 -5.16 11.62 5.83
CA MET A 19 -5.56 10.21 5.73
C MET A 19 -5.41 9.73 4.29
N ARG A 20 -4.52 8.77 4.07
CA ARG A 20 -4.28 8.14 2.77
C ARG A 20 -4.75 6.69 2.77
N LYS A 21 -5.15 6.19 1.61
CA LYS A 21 -5.49 4.77 1.42
C LYS A 21 -4.34 4.11 0.68
N VAL A 22 -3.96 2.93 1.16
CA VAL A 22 -2.88 2.12 0.59
C VAL A 22 -3.43 0.78 0.18
N ILE A 23 -3.01 0.30 -0.97
CA ILE A 23 -3.31 -1.03 -1.51
C ILE A 23 -2.03 -1.85 -1.66
N GLY A 24 -2.14 -3.15 -1.40
CA GLY A 24 -1.07 -4.10 -1.64
C GLY A 24 -1.58 -5.52 -1.79
N THR A 25 -0.73 -6.40 -2.31
CA THR A 25 -1.06 -7.81 -2.52
C THR A 25 -0.21 -8.68 -1.58
N LEU A 26 -0.84 -9.61 -0.88
CA LEU A 26 -0.18 -10.59 -0.01
C LEU A 26 -0.04 -11.96 -0.67
N LYS A 27 -0.95 -12.30 -1.58
CA LYS A 27 -0.96 -13.58 -2.27
C LYS A 27 -1.59 -13.39 -3.65
N MET A 28 -0.99 -14.00 -4.65
CA MET A 28 -1.61 -14.17 -5.97
C MET A 28 -1.33 -15.59 -6.47
N ARG A 29 -2.35 -16.27 -7.00
CA ARG A 29 -2.21 -17.60 -7.60
C ARG A 29 -1.95 -17.44 -9.10
N THR A 30 -1.11 -18.33 -9.64
CA THR A 30 -0.87 -18.46 -11.10
C THR A 30 -0.11 -17.30 -11.75
N SER A 31 0.26 -16.24 -11.02
CA SER A 31 1.10 -15.14 -11.51
C SER A 31 1.92 -14.52 -10.38
N ASP A 32 3.02 -13.87 -10.73
CA ASP A 32 3.73 -13.01 -9.76
C ASP A 32 2.87 -11.77 -9.45
N PHE A 33 3.10 -11.16 -8.30
CA PHE A 33 2.40 -9.96 -7.89
C PHE A 33 3.36 -8.85 -7.52
N GLU A 34 2.90 -7.62 -7.66
CA GLU A 34 3.69 -6.47 -7.25
C GLU A 34 3.88 -6.45 -5.73
N ARG A 35 5.14 -6.44 -5.29
CA ARG A 35 5.53 -6.43 -3.87
C ARG A 35 5.55 -5.02 -3.25
N SER A 36 5.30 -3.99 -4.07
CA SER A 36 5.26 -2.61 -3.62
C SER A 36 3.90 -2.27 -2.99
N LEU A 37 3.90 -1.32 -2.07
CA LEU A 37 2.69 -0.67 -1.59
C LEU A 37 2.38 0.50 -2.52
N ARG A 38 1.11 0.70 -2.87
CA ARG A 38 0.70 1.84 -3.71
C ARG A 38 -0.40 2.65 -3.04
N GLU A 39 -0.42 3.94 -3.34
CA GLU A 39 -1.53 4.80 -2.97
C GLU A 39 -2.80 4.42 -3.75
N LEU A 40 -3.95 4.48 -3.09
CA LEU A 40 -5.26 4.22 -3.66
C LEU A 40 -6.10 5.49 -3.55
N GLU A 41 -6.59 5.97 -4.69
CA GLU A 41 -7.52 7.08 -4.73
C GLU A 41 -8.89 6.62 -5.23
N ILE A 42 -9.93 7.15 -4.60
CA ILE A 42 -11.30 7.02 -5.09
C ILE A 42 -11.63 8.35 -5.76
N THR A 43 -11.77 8.30 -7.07
CA THR A 43 -12.07 9.44 -7.93
C THR A 43 -13.52 9.36 -8.41
N ALA A 44 -14.01 10.42 -9.07
CA ALA A 44 -15.34 10.40 -9.67
C ALA A 44 -15.48 9.31 -10.76
N ASP A 45 -14.38 8.95 -11.42
CA ASP A 45 -14.33 7.95 -12.50
C ASP A 45 -14.03 6.53 -11.99
N GLY A 46 -13.89 6.35 -10.68
CA GLY A 46 -13.63 5.06 -10.04
C GLY A 46 -12.30 5.01 -9.28
N ILE A 47 -11.68 3.83 -9.24
CA ILE A 47 -10.47 3.56 -8.46
C ILE A 47 -9.22 3.88 -9.28
N ARG A 48 -8.36 4.73 -8.73
CA ARG A 48 -7.02 5.01 -9.26
C ARG A 48 -5.97 4.40 -8.35
N VAL A 49 -5.07 3.59 -8.92
CA VAL A 49 -3.88 3.08 -8.22
C VAL A 49 -2.70 3.98 -8.59
N GLY A 50 -2.11 4.60 -7.59
CA GLY A 50 -1.04 5.57 -7.73
C GLY A 50 0.36 4.95 -7.80
N GLU A 51 1.35 5.78 -7.50
CA GLU A 51 2.77 5.39 -7.50
C GLU A 51 3.13 4.47 -6.32
N PRO A 52 4.21 3.69 -6.45
CA PRO A 52 4.79 2.97 -5.33
C PRO A 52 5.20 3.90 -4.19
N LEU A 53 5.04 3.43 -2.95
CA LEU A 53 5.41 4.13 -1.72
C LEU A 53 6.62 3.45 -1.06
N PRO A 54 7.84 3.53 -1.62
CA PRO A 54 9.00 2.79 -1.12
C PRO A 54 9.46 3.22 0.28
N GLN A 55 9.08 4.43 0.71
CA GLN A 55 9.38 4.96 2.04
C GLN A 55 8.44 4.40 3.13
N LEU A 56 7.25 3.88 2.75
CA LEU A 56 6.27 3.39 3.70
C LEU A 56 6.56 1.95 4.14
N ARG A 57 6.69 1.74 5.45
CA ARG A 57 7.01 0.45 6.08
C ARG A 57 6.09 0.17 7.27
N GLY A 58 6.19 -1.02 7.84
CA GLY A 58 5.43 -1.39 9.06
C GLY A 58 3.92 -1.52 8.87
N ILE A 59 3.41 -1.45 7.64
CA ILE A 59 1.96 -1.46 7.38
C ILE A 59 1.28 -2.77 7.78
N LEU A 60 2.01 -3.89 7.78
CA LEU A 60 1.46 -5.20 8.17
C LEU A 60 1.63 -5.49 9.67
N THR A 61 2.55 -4.81 10.35
CA THR A 61 2.82 -4.99 11.79
C THR A 61 1.91 -4.13 12.67
N GLY A 62 1.13 -3.24 12.06
CA GLY A 62 0.20 -2.37 12.79
C GLY A 62 0.71 -0.94 12.96
N THR A 63 2.02 -0.75 12.94
CA THR A 63 2.69 0.54 13.20
C THR A 63 3.33 1.04 11.89
N PRO A 64 2.57 1.75 11.03
CA PRO A 64 3.12 2.30 9.81
C PRO A 64 4.17 3.38 10.14
N ASP A 65 5.26 3.36 9.39
CA ASP A 65 6.38 4.29 9.53
C ASP A 65 6.84 4.74 8.14
N TRP A 66 7.25 6.00 8.03
CA TRP A 66 7.78 6.58 6.80
C TRP A 66 9.27 6.84 7.01
N ASN A 67 10.12 6.05 6.34
CA ASN A 67 11.56 6.29 6.35
C ASN A 67 11.86 7.61 5.64
N GLU A 68 12.10 8.68 6.40
CA GLU A 68 12.57 9.98 5.91
C GLU A 68 14.10 9.94 5.64
N ASP A 69 14.58 8.97 4.86
CA ASP A 69 15.99 8.92 4.48
C ASP A 69 16.22 9.62 3.12
N ALA A 70 16.80 10.82 3.23
CA ALA A 70 17.61 11.59 2.29
C ALA A 70 16.94 12.30 1.09
N GLY A 71 16.56 13.56 1.32
CA GLY A 71 16.40 14.59 0.30
C GLY A 71 16.43 15.99 0.91
N GLY A 72 17.60 16.43 1.39
CA GLY A 72 17.80 17.78 1.93
C GLY A 72 19.20 18.03 2.48
N THR A 73 20.21 17.95 1.59
CA THR A 73 21.33 18.91 1.61
C THR A 73 20.91 20.07 0.71
#